data_AF-A0A7S1CND8-F1
#
_entry.id   AF-A0A7S1CND8-F1
#
_cell.length_a   1.000
_cell.length_b   1.000
_cell.length_c   1.000
_cell.angle_alpha   90.00
_cell.angle_beta   90.00
_cell.angle_gamma   90.00
#
_symmetry.space_group_name_H-M   'P 1'
#
loop_
_entity.id
_entity.type
_entity.pdbx_description
1 polymer ?
#
loop_
_entity_poly.entity_id
_entity_poly.type
_entity_poly.pdbx_seq_one_letter_code
_entity_poly.pdbx_strand_id
1 'polypeptide(L)'
;VTVCGERVAATTRLRSGDWVSHLTHRHEPPVRCPSALDVLHEDDDVVVIAKPPTVPVHPCGSYRYNSLTAILARTRDMRGLLLCHRLDRLTSGLVIFAKHKRACAAMQKLIREGG
;
A
#
# COMPACT_ATOMS: atom_id res chain seq x y z
N VAL A 1 4.16 20.77 15.57
CA VAL A 1 4.50 19.88 16.70
C VAL A 1 4.17 20.61 17.98
N THR A 2 3.56 19.93 18.94
CA THR A 2 3.21 20.45 20.26
C THR A 2 3.75 19.50 21.33
N VAL A 3 4.08 20.02 22.50
CA VAL A 3 4.41 19.25 23.70
C VAL A 3 3.36 19.59 24.75
N CYS A 4 2.66 18.59 25.27
CA CYS A 4 1.58 18.78 26.25
C CYS A 4 0.50 19.77 25.78
N GLY A 5 0.24 19.82 24.46
CA GLY A 5 -0.74 20.70 23.84
C GLY A 5 -0.20 22.05 23.36
N GLU A 6 0.99 22.47 23.79
CA GLU A 6 1.55 23.78 23.44
C GLU A 6 2.55 23.70 22.28
N ARG A 7 2.55 24.70 21.39
CA ARG A 7 3.57 24.81 20.34
C ARG A 7 4.92 25.18 20.97
N VAL A 8 5.92 24.36 20.72
CA VAL A 8 7.28 24.56 21.22
C VAL A 8 8.29 24.70 20.08
N ALA A 9 9.45 25.28 20.38
CA ALA A 9 10.56 25.36 19.43
C ALA A 9 11.16 23.97 19.16
N ALA A 10 11.78 23.79 17.99
CA ALA A 10 12.44 22.52 17.64
C ALA A 10 13.62 22.17 18.58
N THR A 11 14.15 23.16 19.31
CA THR A 11 15.25 23.02 20.27
C THR A 11 14.80 22.73 21.70
N THR A 12 13.49 22.66 21.96
CA THR A 12 12.97 22.42 23.32
C THR A 12 13.37 21.03 23.82
N ARG A 13 14.00 20.97 25.00
CA ARG A 13 14.35 19.70 25.66
C ARG A 13 13.11 19.10 26.33
N LEU A 14 12.79 17.86 25.97
CA LEU A 14 11.71 17.08 26.55
C LEU A 14 12.08 16.59 27.96
N ARG A 15 11.08 16.51 28.83
CA ARG A 15 11.17 15.94 30.18
C ARG A 15 10.41 14.61 30.24
N SER A 16 10.73 13.80 31.25
CA SER A 16 10.00 12.56 31.50
C SER A 16 8.54 12.88 31.81
N GLY A 17 7.60 12.23 31.10
CA GLY A 17 6.16 12.50 31.21
C GLY A 17 5.59 13.46 30.17
N ASP A 18 6.43 14.06 29.32
CA ASP A 18 5.97 14.93 28.23
C ASP A 18 5.32 14.12 27.09
N TRP A 19 4.20 14.63 26.57
CA TRP A 19 3.51 14.04 25.41
C TRP A 19 3.74 14.92 24.17
N VAL A 20 4.44 14.37 23.18
CA VAL A 20 4.68 15.05 21.90
C VAL A 20 3.56 14.71 20.93
N SER A 21 2.95 15.73 20.33
CA SER A 21 1.91 15.57 19.31
C SER A 21 2.26 16.33 18.04
N HIS A 22 1.94 15.76 16.88
CA HIS A 22 2.09 16.43 15.60
C HIS A 22 0.87 16.14 14.74
N LEU A 23 0.03 17.15 14.55
CA LEU A 23 -1.06 17.11 13.59
C LEU A 23 -0.58 17.68 12.26
N THR A 24 -0.58 16.86 11.21
CA THR A 24 -0.30 17.29 9.83
C THR A 24 -1.48 16.90 8.96
N HIS A 25 -2.06 17.86 8.25
CA HIS A 25 -3.05 17.56 7.23
C HIS A 25 -2.32 17.05 5.97
N ARG A 26 -2.59 15.82 5.54
CA ARG A 26 -2.01 15.21 4.35
C ARG A 26 -3.11 14.87 3.36
N HIS A 27 -2.98 15.35 2.14
CA HIS A 27 -3.79 14.93 1.01
C HIS A 27 -3.01 13.91 0.19
N GLU A 28 -3.66 12.80 -0.16
CA GLU A 28 -3.09 11.88 -1.13
C GLU A 28 -3.27 12.44 -2.54
N PRO A 29 -2.26 12.30 -3.42
CA PRO A 29 -2.43 12.64 -4.82
C PRO A 29 -3.56 11.79 -5.42
N PRO A 30 -4.37 12.35 -6.33
CA PRO A 30 -5.40 11.59 -7.03
C PRO A 30 -4.76 10.54 -7.93
N VAL A 31 -5.41 9.39 -8.05
CA VAL A 31 -5.05 8.31 -8.98
C VAL A 31 -6.19 8.08 -9.96
N ARG A 32 -5.87 7.73 -11.21
CA ARG A 32 -6.87 7.32 -12.20
C ARG A 32 -7.09 5.82 -12.04
N CYS A 33 -7.99 5.45 -11.14
CA CYS A 33 -8.40 4.08 -10.92
C CYS A 33 -9.90 3.95 -11.25
N PRO A 34 -10.32 2.90 -11.97
CA PRO A 34 -11.74 2.56 -12.09
C PRO A 34 -12.38 2.34 -10.71
N SER A 35 -13.70 2.47 -10.63
CA SER A 35 -14.47 2.25 -9.39
C SER A 35 -14.31 0.84 -8.83
N ALA A 36 -14.13 -0.14 -9.72
CA ALA A 36 -13.78 -1.52 -9.39
C ALA A 36 -12.53 -1.93 -10.16
N LEU A 37 -11.58 -2.55 -9.47
CA LEU A 37 -10.41 -3.16 -10.11
C LEU A 37 -10.81 -4.50 -10.73
N ASP A 38 -10.24 -4.79 -11.90
CA ASP A 38 -10.46 -6.05 -12.59
C ASP A 38 -9.59 -7.15 -11.97
N VAL A 39 -10.27 -8.14 -11.39
CA VAL A 39 -9.68 -9.40 -10.95
C VAL A 39 -9.72 -10.33 -12.15
N LEU A 40 -8.56 -10.65 -12.71
CA LEU A 40 -8.47 -11.53 -13.88
C LEU A 40 -8.45 -13.00 -13.51
N HIS A 41 -7.91 -13.31 -12.32
CA HIS A 41 -7.84 -14.66 -11.79
C HIS A 41 -7.86 -14.62 -10.27
N GLU A 42 -8.55 -15.58 -9.67
CA GLU A 42 -8.58 -15.78 -8.23
C GLU A 42 -8.74 -17.27 -7.92
N ASP A 43 -7.83 -17.81 -7.11
CA ASP A 43 -7.91 -19.16 -6.55
C ASP A 43 -7.60 -19.14 -5.05
N ASP A 44 -7.39 -20.31 -4.44
CA ASP A 44 -7.12 -20.43 -3.00
C ASP A 44 -5.76 -19.84 -2.58
N ASP A 45 -4.79 -19.77 -3.51
CA ASP A 45 -3.42 -19.36 -3.25
C ASP A 45 -3.16 -17.89 -3.65
N VAL A 46 -3.70 -17.45 -4.79
CA VAL A 46 -3.35 -16.18 -5.44
C VAL A 46 -4.55 -15.43 -6.02
N VAL A 47 -4.36 -14.12 -6.20
CA VAL A 47 -5.25 -13.25 -6.97
C VAL A 47 -4.42 -12.42 -7.94
N VAL A 48 -4.89 -12.31 -9.19
CA VAL A 48 -4.23 -11.59 -10.27
C VAL A 48 -5.09 -10.39 -10.66
N ILE A 49 -4.48 -9.21 -10.61
CA ILE A 49 -5.16 -7.93 -10.82
C ILE A 49 -4.59 -7.24 -12.05
N ALA A 50 -5.48 -6.73 -12.90
CA ALA A 50 -5.10 -5.81 -13.97
C ALA A 50 -4.84 -4.42 -13.36
N LYS A 51 -3.57 -4.09 -13.10
CA LYS A 51 -3.21 -2.80 -12.50
C LYS A 51 -3.29 -1.68 -13.53
N PRO A 52 -4.12 -0.64 -13.32
CA PRO A 52 -4.08 0.55 -14.18
C PRO A 52 -2.77 1.32 -13.98
N PRO A 53 -2.36 2.15 -14.96
CA PRO A 53 -1.28 3.09 -14.76
C PRO A 53 -1.68 4.13 -13.70
N THR A 54 -0.71 4.84 -13.12
CA THR A 54 -0.86 5.87 -12.07
C THR A 54 -1.10 5.36 -10.64
N VAL A 55 -1.55 4.11 -10.45
CA VAL A 55 -1.81 3.53 -9.12
C VAL A 55 -0.57 2.80 -8.59
N PRO A 56 -0.02 3.18 -7.42
CA PRO A 56 1.04 2.43 -6.74
C PRO A 56 0.50 1.11 -6.17
N VAL A 57 1.34 0.08 -6.15
CA VAL A 57 0.91 -1.27 -5.76
C VAL A 57 0.62 -1.38 -4.25
N HIS A 58 1.50 -0.87 -3.41
CA HIS A 58 1.38 -0.87 -1.95
C HIS A 58 1.53 0.57 -1.41
N PRO A 59 1.12 0.85 -0.17
CA PRO A 59 1.28 2.17 0.44
C PRO A 59 2.73 2.63 0.40
N CYS A 60 3.00 3.75 -0.24
CA CYS A 60 4.34 4.32 -0.33
C CYS A 60 4.28 5.84 -0.54
N GLY A 61 5.23 6.56 0.06
CA GLY A 61 5.30 8.02 -0.02
C GLY A 61 4.00 8.69 0.46
N SER A 62 3.37 9.44 -0.44
CA SER A 62 2.11 10.16 -0.20
C SER A 62 0.84 9.34 -0.51
N TYR A 63 0.98 8.06 -0.88
CA TYR A 63 -0.15 7.18 -1.21
C TYR A 63 -0.33 6.13 -0.13
N ARG A 64 -1.46 6.17 0.58
CA ARG A 64 -1.82 5.19 1.61
C ARG A 64 -3.14 4.52 1.25
N TYR A 65 -4.20 5.28 1.03
CA TYR A 65 -5.52 4.83 0.60
C TYR A 65 -5.62 4.68 -0.92
N ASN A 66 -4.87 5.47 -1.69
CA ASN A 66 -4.80 5.42 -3.15
C ASN A 66 -3.73 4.43 -3.65
N SER A 67 -3.61 3.28 -2.99
CA SER A 67 -2.74 2.17 -3.42
C SER A 67 -3.58 0.96 -3.80
N LEU A 68 -3.06 0.07 -4.66
CA LEU A 68 -3.78 -1.10 -5.15
C LEU A 68 -4.27 -1.98 -3.99
N THR A 69 -3.39 -2.30 -3.04
CA THR A 69 -3.78 -3.06 -1.83
C THR A 69 -4.88 -2.38 -1.00
N ALA A 70 -4.83 -1.06 -0.81
CA ALA A 70 -5.84 -0.35 -0.03
C ALA A 70 -7.18 -0.25 -0.78
N ILE A 71 -7.14 -0.08 -2.10
CA ILE A 71 -8.33 -0.07 -2.95
C ILE A 71 -8.99 -1.45 -2.92
N LEU A 72 -8.23 -2.54 -3.13
CA LEU A 72 -8.75 -3.91 -3.06
C LEU A 72 -9.35 -4.24 -1.68
N ALA A 73 -8.68 -3.84 -0.60
CA ALA A 73 -9.21 -4.00 0.74
C ALA A 73 -10.53 -3.26 0.95
N ARG A 74 -10.72 -2.10 0.33
CA ARG A 74 -11.95 -1.28 0.47
C ARG A 74 -13.08 -1.73 -0.46
N THR A 75 -12.77 -2.10 -1.71
CA THR A 75 -13.79 -2.36 -2.74
C THR A 75 -14.14 -3.84 -2.89
N ARG A 76 -13.27 -4.75 -2.44
CA ARG A 76 -13.44 -6.21 -2.56
C ARG A 76 -13.28 -6.95 -1.23
N ASP A 77 -13.07 -6.24 -0.12
CA ASP A 77 -12.74 -6.81 1.20
C ASP A 77 -11.51 -7.75 1.21
N MET A 78 -10.63 -7.60 0.21
CA MET A 78 -9.40 -8.40 0.10
C MET A 78 -8.29 -7.80 0.96
N ARG A 79 -8.27 -8.19 2.23
CA ARG A 79 -7.27 -7.72 3.21
C ARG A 79 -6.13 -8.70 3.36
N GLY A 80 -4.96 -8.21 3.78
CA GLY A 80 -3.82 -9.07 4.12
C GLY A 80 -3.14 -9.75 2.93
N LEU A 81 -3.48 -9.37 1.69
CA LEU A 81 -2.82 -9.84 0.48
C LEU A 81 -1.32 -9.55 0.53
N LEU A 82 -0.53 -10.56 0.19
CA LEU A 82 0.93 -10.49 0.17
C LEU A 82 1.40 -10.21 -1.24
N LEU A 83 2.34 -9.27 -1.38
CA LEU A 83 2.82 -8.87 -2.69
C LEU A 83 3.88 -9.84 -3.23
N CYS A 84 3.62 -10.43 -4.40
CA CYS A 84 4.58 -11.32 -5.07
C CYS A 84 5.64 -10.52 -5.85
N HIS A 85 5.26 -9.40 -6.47
CA HIS A 85 6.19 -8.52 -7.20
C HIS A 85 5.60 -7.11 -7.31
N ARG A 86 6.44 -6.12 -7.61
CA ARG A 86 5.99 -4.73 -7.81
C ARG A 86 6.02 -4.35 -9.28
N LEU A 87 5.03 -3.55 -9.67
CA LEU A 87 5.10 -2.69 -10.85
C LEU A 87 5.22 -1.24 -10.39
N ASP A 88 5.96 -0.44 -11.14
CA ASP A 88 6.06 0.98 -10.84
C ASP A 88 4.73 1.69 -11.04
N ARG A 89 4.59 2.83 -10.36
CA ARG A 89 3.35 3.61 -10.32
C ARG A 89 2.85 3.95 -11.72
N LEU A 90 3.75 4.30 -12.64
CA LEU A 90 3.43 4.74 -14.00
C LEU A 90 3.32 3.58 -15.01
N THR A 91 3.50 2.34 -14.56
CA THR A 91 3.41 1.14 -15.41
C THR A 91 2.04 0.50 -15.27
N SER A 92 1.39 0.11 -16.36
CA SER A 92 0.22 -0.76 -16.35
C SER A 92 0.64 -2.23 -16.51
N GLY A 93 -0.14 -3.17 -15.98
CA GLY A 93 0.14 -4.59 -16.18
C GLY A 93 -0.41 -5.48 -15.08
N LEU A 94 0.00 -6.75 -15.11
CA LEU A 94 -0.46 -7.76 -14.17
C LEU A 94 0.32 -7.69 -12.86
N VAL A 95 -0.41 -7.61 -11.75
CA VAL A 95 0.14 -7.76 -10.40
C VAL A 95 -0.47 -9.00 -9.78
N ILE A 96 0.39 -9.83 -9.17
CA ILE A 96 0.01 -11.05 -8.50
C ILE A 96 0.14 -10.81 -7.00
N PHE A 97 -0.92 -11.11 -6.28
CA PHE A 97 -0.92 -11.16 -4.83
C PHE A 97 -1.16 -12.59 -4.37
N ALA A 98 -0.52 -12.97 -3.27
CA ALA A 98 -0.75 -14.24 -2.61
C ALA A 98 -1.64 -14.06 -1.37
N LYS A 99 -2.50 -15.04 -1.11
CA LYS A 99 -3.39 -15.09 0.06
C LYS A 99 -2.67 -15.53 1.34
N HIS A 100 -1.55 -16.25 1.21
CA HIS A 100 -0.73 -16.68 2.35
C HIS A 100 0.77 -16.82 2.03
N LYS A 101 1.60 -16.88 3.08
CA LYS A 101 3.07 -16.81 2.98
C LYS A 101 3.68 -17.88 2.07
N ARG A 102 3.15 -19.12 2.13
CA ARG A 102 3.63 -20.24 1.30
C ARG A 102 3.47 -19.94 -0.20
N ALA A 103 2.28 -19.50 -0.63
CA ALA A 103 2.01 -19.12 -2.01
C ALA A 103 2.86 -17.93 -2.44
N CYS A 104 3.04 -16.93 -1.56
CA CYS A 104 3.88 -15.77 -1.84
C CYS A 104 5.33 -16.19 -2.12
N ALA A 105 5.91 -17.05 -1.27
CA ALA A 105 7.27 -17.53 -1.44
C ALA A 105 7.45 -18.36 -2.73
N ALA A 106 6.48 -19.22 -3.04
CA ALA A 106 6.47 -20.00 -4.28
C ALA A 106 6.40 -19.11 -5.52
N MET A 107 5.49 -18.13 -5.54
CA MET A 107 5.31 -17.22 -6.66
C MET A 107 6.52 -16.30 -6.85
N GLN A 108 7.08 -15.76 -5.77
CA GLN A 108 8.32 -14.97 -5.81
C GLN A 108 9.50 -15.77 -6.37
N LYS A 109 9.57 -17.07 -6.09
CA LYS A 109 10.59 -17.95 -6.66
C LYS A 109 10.39 -18.09 -8.17
N LEU A 110 9.18 -18.40 -8.62
CA LEU A 110 8.87 -18.53 -10.04
C LEU A 110 9.19 -17.26 -10.85
N ILE A 111 8.83 -16.09 -10.31
CA ILE A 111 9.10 -14.79 -10.97
C ILE A 111 10.60 -14.52 -11.11
N ARG A 112 11.43 -14.98 -10.16
CA ARG A 112 12.89 -14.83 -10.25
C ARG A 112 13.55 -15.81 -11.22
N GLU A 113 13.00 -17.01 -11.35
CA GLU A 113 13.59 -18.09 -12.17
C GLU A 113 13.16 -18.02 -13.63
N GLY A 114 11.97 -17.47 -13.93
CA GLY A 114 11.44 -17.31 -15.28
C GLY A 114 11.59 -15.91 -15.89
N GLY A 115 12.32 -15.01 -15.22
CA GLY A 115 12.59 -13.64 -15.67
C GLY A 115 13.94 -13.48 -16.35
#